data_AF-A0A3L9BJK8-F1
#
_entry.id   AF-A0A3L9BJK8-F1
#
_cell.length_a   1.000
_cell.length_b   1.000
_cell.length_c   1.000
_cell.angle_alpha   90.00
_cell.angle_beta   90.00
_cell.angle_gamma   90.00
#
_symmetry.space_group_name_H-M   'P 1'
#
loop_
_entity.id
_entity.type
_entity.pdbx_description
1 polymer ?
#
loop_
_entity_poly.entity_id
_entity_poly.type
_entity_poly.pdbx_seq_one_letter_code
_entity_poly.pdbx_strand_id
1 'polypeptide(L)'
;MEAVKLVLESLPETEQELKKAIISFGRATAQLRYALEDTLKFIEATHPPKKTVSLSLNVSDEDVHALIRAEHKNLGLSGPNFDSGLGS
;
A
#
# COMPACT_ATOMS: atom_id res chain seq x y z
N MET A 1 5.33 -20.68 13.38
CA MET A 1 5.25 -20.72 14.85
C MET A 1 4.85 -22.09 15.39
N GLU A 2 4.14 -22.90 14.60
CA GLU A 2 3.74 -24.27 14.99
C GLU A 2 4.93 -25.19 15.31
N ALA A 3 6.03 -25.09 14.57
CA ALA A 3 7.27 -25.82 14.86
C ALA A 3 7.89 -25.44 16.23
N VAL A 4 7.83 -24.16 16.62
CA VAL A 4 8.31 -23.71 17.95
C VAL A 4 7.43 -24.32 19.05
N LYS A 5 6.11 -24.33 18.84
CA LYS A 5 5.16 -24.91 19.79
C LYS A 5 5.40 -26.42 19.97
N LEU A 6 5.52 -27.16 18.88
CA LEU A 6 5.81 -28.60 18.88
C LEU A 6 7.09 -28.94 19.66
N VAL A 7 8.17 -28.18 19.43
CA VAL A 7 9.42 -28.39 20.16
C VAL A 7 9.26 -28.07 21.64
N LEU A 8 8.58 -26.98 22.00
CA LEU A 8 8.37 -26.61 23.40
C LEU A 8 7.54 -27.65 24.19
N GLU A 9 6.54 -28.25 23.53
CA GLU A 9 5.71 -29.32 24.11
C GLU A 9 6.47 -30.64 24.30
N SER A 10 7.49 -30.89 23.48
CA SER A 10 8.34 -32.09 23.59
C SER A 10 9.42 -32.00 24.68
N LEU A 11 9.69 -30.80 25.20
CA LEU A 11 10.78 -30.57 26.14
C LEU A 11 10.32 -30.74 27.60
N PRO A 12 11.10 -31.44 28.45
CA PRO A 12 10.78 -31.60 29.86
C PRO A 12 10.75 -30.24 30.59
N GLU A 13 10.00 -30.16 31.70
CA GLU A 13 9.86 -28.92 32.47
C GLU A 13 11.16 -28.42 33.10
N THR A 14 12.16 -29.30 33.24
CA THR A 14 13.48 -28.98 33.79
C THR A 14 14.33 -28.11 32.86
N GLU A 15 14.01 -28.04 31.57
CA GLU A 15 14.82 -27.33 30.56
C GLU A 15 14.31 -25.90 30.27
N GLN A 16 14.06 -25.13 31.33
CA GLN A 16 13.49 -23.77 31.20
C GLN A 16 14.36 -22.81 30.38
N GLU A 17 15.69 -22.89 30.51
CA GLU A 17 16.60 -22.01 29.76
C GLU A 17 16.61 -22.35 28.26
N LEU A 18 16.54 -23.63 27.89
CA LEU A 18 16.41 -24.03 26.49
C LEU A 18 15.07 -23.57 25.90
N LYS A 19 13.97 -23.70 26.66
CA LYS A 19 12.65 -23.18 26.26
C LYS A 19 12.69 -21.67 25.98
N LYS A 20 13.33 -20.88 26.86
CA LYS A 20 13.52 -19.43 26.65
C LYS A 20 14.35 -19.12 25.40
N ALA A 21 15.41 -19.88 25.15
CA ALA A 21 16.25 -19.71 23.97
C ALA A 21 15.46 -19.99 22.69
N ILE A 22 14.67 -21.08 22.65
CA ILE A 22 13.82 -21.45 21.51
C ILE A 22 12.76 -20.38 21.24
N ILE A 23 12.12 -19.85 22.28
CA ILE A 23 11.14 -18.76 22.13
C ILE A 23 11.81 -17.50 21.56
N SER A 24 12.98 -17.14 22.08
CA SER A 24 13.73 -15.97 21.62
C SER A 24 14.15 -16.11 20.15
N PHE A 25 14.63 -17.29 19.78
CA PHE A 25 14.96 -17.62 18.38
C PHE A 25 13.73 -17.50 17.48
N GLY A 26 12.60 -18.13 17.86
CA GLY A 26 11.36 -18.06 17.09
C GLY A 26 10.86 -16.62 16.87
N ARG A 27 10.99 -15.75 17.89
CA ARG A 27 10.68 -14.32 17.76
C ARG A 27 11.61 -13.60 16.79
N ALA A 28 12.92 -13.81 16.91
CA ALA A 28 13.90 -13.18 16.04
C ALA A 28 13.69 -13.58 14.57
N THR A 29 13.44 -14.86 14.29
CA THR A 29 13.14 -15.33 12.94
C THR A 29 11.84 -14.72 12.38
N ALA A 30 10.80 -14.58 13.21
CA ALA A 30 9.56 -13.92 12.79
C ALA A 30 9.78 -12.45 12.45
N GLN A 31 10.53 -11.71 13.28
CA GLN A 31 10.89 -10.31 13.03
C GLN A 31 11.69 -10.16 11.73
N LEU A 32 12.67 -11.03 11.49
CA LEU A 32 13.44 -11.04 10.26
C LEU A 32 12.54 -11.27 9.04
N ARG A 33 11.60 -12.23 9.13
CA ARG A 33 10.64 -12.49 8.05
C ARG A 33 9.81 -11.24 7.73
N TYR A 34 9.27 -10.55 8.74
CA TYR A 34 8.50 -9.32 8.51
C TYR A 34 9.35 -8.22 7.86
N ALA A 35 10.59 -8.03 8.31
CA ALA A 35 11.50 -7.06 7.69
C ALA A 35 11.77 -7.36 6.21
N LEU A 36 11.93 -8.64 5.86
CA LEU A 36 12.10 -9.06 4.46
C LEU A 36 10.82 -8.83 3.63
N GLU A 37 9.64 -9.17 4.18
CA GLU A 37 8.36 -8.92 3.53
C GLU A 37 8.13 -7.42 3.27
N ASP A 38 8.47 -6.56 4.23
CA ASP A 38 8.35 -5.10 4.08
C ASP A 38 9.34 -4.56 3.05
N THR A 39 10.56 -5.08 3.01
CA THR A 39 11.56 -4.71 1.99
C THR A 39 11.07 -5.08 0.59
N LEU A 40 10.47 -6.26 0.42
CA LEU A 40 9.90 -6.67 -0.87
C LEU A 40 8.73 -5.77 -1.28
N LYS A 41 7.80 -5.48 -0.36
CA LYS A 41 6.69 -4.54 -0.64
C LYS A 41 7.18 -3.15 -1.01
N PHE A 42 8.23 -2.66 -0.34
CA PHE A 42 8.85 -1.40 -0.69
C PHE A 42 9.37 -1.43 -2.14
N ILE A 43 10.11 -2.48 -2.51
CA ILE A 43 10.59 -2.65 -3.89
C ILE A 43 9.42 -2.70 -4.88
N GLU A 44 8.34 -3.42 -4.58
CA GLU A 44 7.14 -3.46 -5.42
C GLU A 44 6.50 -2.07 -5.58
N ALA A 45 6.45 -1.28 -4.52
CA ALA A 45 5.86 0.07 -4.53
C ALA A 45 6.73 1.11 -5.27
N THR A 46 8.04 0.90 -5.39
CA THR A 46 8.92 1.80 -6.15
C THR A 46 8.76 1.69 -7.67
N HIS A 47 8.08 0.63 -8.15
CA HIS A 47 7.76 0.51 -9.57
C HIS A 47 6.38 1.11 -9.86
N PRO A 48 6.21 1.80 -11.01
CA PRO A 48 4.88 2.21 -11.45
C PRO A 48 3.92 1.01 -11.43
N PRO A 49 2.70 1.14 -10.89
CA PRO A 49 1.75 0.04 -10.81
C PRO A 49 1.63 -0.64 -12.18
N LYS A 50 1.83 -1.96 -12.25
CA LYS A 50 1.74 -2.74 -13.51
C LYS A 50 0.40 -2.58 -14.22
N LYS A 51 -0.63 -2.15 -13.50
CA LYS A 51 -1.96 -1.80 -14.00
C LYS A 51 -2.26 -0.36 -13.62
N THR A 52 -1.67 0.60 -14.33
CA THR A 52 -2.33 1.90 -14.46
C THR A 52 -3.49 1.69 -15.41
N VAL A 53 -4.70 2.02 -14.97
CA VAL A 53 -5.81 2.17 -15.91
C VAL A 53 -5.46 3.39 -16.75
N SER A 54 -4.93 3.17 -17.96
CA SER A 54 -4.97 4.20 -19.00
C SER A 54 -6.43 4.34 -19.38
N LEU A 55 -7.19 5.09 -18.58
CA LEU A 55 -8.49 5.57 -18.97
C LEU A 55 -8.19 6.54 -20.11
N SER A 56 -8.19 6.03 -21.34
CA SER A 56 -8.49 6.84 -22.51
C SER A 56 -9.93 7.27 -22.35
N LEU A 57 -10.15 8.26 -21.49
CA LEU A 57 -11.39 9.00 -21.43
C LEU A 57 -11.50 9.66 -22.80
N ASN A 58 -12.34 9.11 -23.67
CA ASN A 58 -12.80 9.77 -24.89
C ASN A 58 -13.73 10.92 -24.48
N VAL A 59 -13.21 11.85 -23.70
CA VAL A 59 -13.90 13.01 -23.15
C VAL A 59 -13.12 14.18 -23.68
N SER A 60 -13.80 15.03 -24.44
CA SER A 60 -13.17 16.23 -25.00
C SER A 60 -12.90 17.24 -23.89
N ASP A 61 -11.96 18.17 -24.12
CA ASP A 61 -11.72 19.28 -23.19
C ASP A 61 -13.01 20.08 -22.91
N GLU A 62 -13.89 20.18 -23.91
CA GLU A 62 -15.21 20.82 -23.79
C GLU A 62 -16.11 20.09 -22.78
N ASP A 63 -16.14 18.75 -22.82
CA ASP A 63 -16.93 17.93 -21.90
C ASP A 63 -16.42 18.06 -20.46
N VAL A 64 -15.10 18.13 -20.28
CA VAL A 64 -14.47 18.36 -18.97
C VAL A 64 -14.82 19.76 -18.45
N HIS A 65 -14.70 20.79 -19.29
CA HIS A 65 -15.05 22.16 -18.92
C HIS A 65 -16.55 22.28 -18.57
N ALA A 66 -17.42 21.60 -19.30
CA ALA A 66 -18.85 21.57 -19.03
C ALA A 66 -19.14 20.93 -17.66
N LEU A 67 -18.49 19.81 -17.34
CA LEU A 67 -18.62 19.13 -16.06
C LEU A 67 -18.17 20.05 -14.91
N ILE A 68 -17.01 20.69 -15.05
CA ILE A 68 -16.46 21.57 -14.01
C ILE A 68 -17.37 22.80 -13.80
N ARG A 69 -17.92 23.40 -14.87
CA ARG A 69 -18.90 24.51 -14.75
C ARG A 69 -20.18 24.09 -14.04
N ALA A 70 -20.71 22.90 -14.37
CA ALA A 70 -21.89 22.36 -13.71
C ALA A 70 -21.67 22.17 -12.21
N GLU A 71 -20.49 21.68 -11.81
CA GLU A 71 -20.13 21.51 -10.41
C GLU A 71 -20.01 22.85 -9.68
N HIS A 72 -19.37 23.87 -10.29
CA HIS A 72 -19.29 25.20 -9.68
C HIS A 72 -20.67 25.83 -9.45
N LYS A 73 -21.59 25.64 -10.40
CA LYS A 73 -22.99 26.07 -10.25
C LYS A 73 -23.67 25.37 -9.07
N ASN A 74 -23.47 24.06 -8.92
CA ASN A 74 -24.05 23.29 -7.80
C ASN A 74 -23.50 23.74 -6.45
N LEU A 75 -22.24 24.15 -6.41
CA LEU A 75 -21.57 24.64 -5.19
C LEU A 75 -21.84 26.13 -4.91
N GLY A 76 -22.60 26.82 -5.76
CA GLY A 76 -22.84 28.26 -5.63
C GLY A 76 -21.59 29.11 -5.88
N LEU A 77 -20.57 28.55 -6.53
CA LEU A 77 -19.33 29.22 -6.88
C LEU A 77 -19.48 29.94 -8.23
N SER A 78 -18.75 31.03 -8.40
CA SER A 78 -18.58 31.65 -9.71
C SER A 78 -17.93 30.65 -10.68
N GLY A 79 -18.45 30.57 -11.90
CA GLY A 79 -17.91 29.65 -12.91
C GLY A 79 -16.44 29.96 -13.24
N PRO A 80 -15.60 28.92 -13.45
CA PRO A 80 -14.21 29.10 -13.80
C PRO A 80 -14.07 29.67 -15.22
N ASN A 81 -13.07 30.52 -15.41
CA ASN A 81 -12.68 31.00 -16.73
C ASN A 81 -11.61 30.06 -17.31
N PHE A 82 -11.98 29.33 -18.36
CA PHE A 82 -11.06 28.50 -19.13
C PHE A 82 -10.57 29.29 -20.35
N ASP A 83 -9.99 30.47 -20.11
CA ASP A 83 -9.32 31.20 -21.18
C ASP A 83 -8.17 30.32 -21.67
N SER A 84 -8.25 29.94 -22.95
CA SER A 84 -7.17 29.26 -23.68
C SER A 84 -5.97 30.21 -23.70
N GLY A 85 -5.06 30.01 -22.76
CA GLY A 85 -3.80 30.74 -22.72
C GLY A 85 -3.12 30.66 -24.09
N LEU A 86 -3.04 31.82 -24.73
CA LEU A 86 -2.17 32.19 -25.84
C LEU A 86 -0.92 31.31 -25.97
N GLY A 87 -0.89 30.55 -27.05
CA GLY A 87 0.29 29.98 -27.67
C GLY A 87 0.08 29.99 -29.18
N SER A 88 0.19 31.18 -29.77
CA SER A 88 0.48 31.38 -31.20
C SER A 88 1.82 30.72 -31.57
#